data_AF-G8PLE8-F1
#
_entry.id   AF-G8PLE8-F1
#
_cell.length_a   1.000
_cell.length_b   1.000
_cell.length_c   1.000
_cell.angle_alpha   90.00
_cell.angle_beta   90.00
_cell.angle_gamma   90.00
#
_symmetry.space_group_name_H-M   'P 1'
#
loop_
_entity.id
_entity.type
_entity.pdbx_description
1 polymer ?
#
loop_
_entity_poly.entity_id
_entity_poly.type
_entity_poly.pdbx_seq_one_letter_code
_entity_poly.pdbx_strand_id
1 'polypeptide(L)' 'MIDLSQDTDAFAAVQELGYRQVPVVVAGDQHWAGFRPDKISALA' A
#
# COMPACT_ATOMS: atom_id res chain seq x y z
N MET A 1 -0.10 -9.86 -3.01
CA MET A 1 -1.36 -9.08 -2.91
C MET A 1 -2.03 -9.47 -1.61
N ILE A 2 -2.37 -8.50 -0.77
CA ILE A 2 -3.04 -8.71 0.52
C ILE A 2 -4.46 -8.19 0.38
N ASP A 3 -5.45 -8.95 0.84
CA ASP A 3 -6.85 -8.53 0.85
C ASP A 3 -7.19 -7.86 2.19
N LEU A 4 -7.40 -6.55 2.17
CA LEU A 4 -7.65 -5.76 3.37
C LEU A 4 -9.01 -6.05 4.04
N SER A 5 -9.93 -6.76 3.37
CA SER A 5 -11.22 -7.13 3.98
C SER A 5 -11.08 -8.34 4.92
N GLN A 6 -10.08 -9.17 4.69
CA GLN A 6 -9.81 -10.37 5.47
C GLN A 6 -8.64 -10.18 6.45
N ASP A 7 -7.80 -9.18 6.21
CA ASP A 7 -6.55 -8.97 6.94
C ASP A 7 -6.58 -7.68 7.76
N THR A 8 -6.98 -7.82 9.03
CA THR A 8 -7.21 -6.68 9.94
C THR A 8 -5.93 -5.95 10.32
N ASP A 9 -4.79 -6.67 10.32
CA ASP A 9 -3.47 -6.11 10.62
C ASP A 9 -2.99 -5.20 9.48
N ALA A 10 -3.11 -5.70 8.24
CA ALA A 10 -2.84 -4.88 7.07
C ALA A 10 -3.78 -3.65 6.97
N PHE A 11 -5.04 -3.79 7.38
CA PHE A 11 -5.98 -2.67 7.47
C PHE A 11 -5.58 -1.65 8.54
N ALA A 12 -5.08 -2.09 9.70
CA ALA A 12 -4.56 -1.22 10.74
C ALA A 12 -3.33 -0.45 10.22
N ALA A 13 -2.35 -1.13 9.62
CA ALA A 13 -1.17 -0.50 9.06
C ALA A 13 -1.50 0.56 7.99
N VAL A 14 -2.43 0.27 7.08
CA VAL A 14 -2.88 1.23 6.05
C VAL A 14 -3.57 2.46 6.67
N GLN A 15 -4.36 2.27 7.73
CA GLN A 15 -4.99 3.37 8.46
C GLN A 15 -3.98 4.21 9.25
N GLU A 16 -2.98 3.59 9.88
CA GLU A 16 -1.91 4.30 10.61
C GLU A 16 -1.09 5.17 9.67
N LEU A 17 -0.90 4.74 8.43
CA LEU A 17 -0.27 5.53 7.36
C LEU A 17 -1.16 6.68 6.85
N GLY A 18 -2.40 6.79 7.33
CA GLY A 18 -3.36 7.84 6.97
C GLY A 18 -4.01 7.67 5.59
N TYR A 19 -3.83 6.52 4.95
CA TYR A 19 -4.42 6.25 3.64
C TYR A 19 -5.91 5.93 3.77
N ARG A 20 -6.73 6.70 3.06
CA ARG A 20 -8.19 6.51 2.96
C ARG A 20 -8.63 5.88 1.65
N GLN A 21 -7.68 5.58 0.76
CA GLN A 21 -7.93 5.14 -0.61
C GLN A 21 -7.07 3.91 -0.88
N VAL A 22 -7.69 2.87 -1.44
CA VAL A 22 -7.04 1.64 -1.86
C VAL A 22 -7.02 1.58 -3.39
N PRO A 23 -6.03 0.93 -4.03
CA PRO A 23 -4.96 0.10 -3.46
C PRO A 23 -3.79 0.90 -2.86
N VAL A 24 -3.10 0.34 -1.86
CA VAL A 24 -1.83 0.86 -1.32
C VAL A 24 -0.70 -0.10 -1.68
N VAL A 25 0.42 0.43 -2.13
CA VAL A 25 1.62 -0.33 -2.45
C VAL A 25 2.71 0.00 -1.44
N VAL A 26 3.31 -1.04 -0.88
CA VAL A 26 4.44 -0.95 0.04
C VAL A 26 5.61 -1.72 -0.57
N ALA A 27 6.77 -1.07 -0.67
CA ALA A 27 8.01 -1.58 -1.23
C ALA A 27 9.17 -1.24 -0.29
N GLY A 28 9.46 -2.13 0.66
CA GLY A 28 10.44 -1.89 1.71
C GLY A 28 10.03 -0.69 2.57
N ASP A 29 10.90 0.33 2.61
CA ASP A 29 10.68 1.58 3.35
C ASP A 29 9.74 2.55 2.63
N GLN A 30 9.48 2.33 1.34
CA GLN A 30 8.63 3.21 0.54
C GLN A 30 7.19 2.71 0.49
N HIS A 31 6.24 3.61 0.66
CA HIS A 31 4.82 3.30 0.50
C HIS A 31 4.07 4.43 -0.20
N TRP A 32 3.04 4.09 -0.96
CA TRP A 32 2.17 5.07 -1.63
C TRP A 32 0.78 4.53 -1.92
N ALA A 33 -0.18 5.46 -2.06
CA ALA A 33 -1.52 5.15 -2.52
C ALA A 33 -1.59 5.11 -4.06
N GLY A 34 -2.39 4.20 -4.57
CA GLY A 34 -2.71 4.03 -5.98
C GLY A 34 -1.69 3.22 -6.77
N PHE A 35 -2.09 2.82 -7.98
CA PHE A 35 -1.22 2.14 -8.93
C PHE A 35 -0.36 3.18 -9.67
N ARG A 36 0.91 3.29 -9.27
CA ARG A 36 1.88 4.24 -9.84
C ARG A 36 2.97 3.47 -10.59
N PRO A 37 2.79 3.19 -11.90
CA PRO A 37 3.77 2.41 -12.67
C PRO A 37 5.14 3.08 -12.70
N ASP A 38 5.20 4.40 -12.72
CA ASP A 38 6.44 5.19 -12.63
C ASP A 38 7.28 4.88 -11.39
N LYS A 39 6.64 4.77 -10.21
CA LYS A 39 7.32 4.39 -8.96
C LYS A 39 7.72 2.92 -8.95
N ILE A 40 6.90 2.05 -9.54
CA ILE A 40 7.19 0.61 -9.63
C ILE A 40 8.40 0.37 -10.54
N SER A 41 8.50 1.08 -11.66
CA SER A 41 9.64 1.00 -12.57
C SER A 41 10.95 1.50 -11.95
N ALA A 42 10.88 2.42 -10.98
CA ALA A 42 12.06 2.91 -10.25
C ALA A 42 12.59 1.94 -9.19
N LEU A 43 11.85 0.86 -8.89
CA LEU A 43 12.24 -0.20 -7.95
C LEU A 43 12.91 -1.40 -8.63
N ALA A 44 13.04 -1.36 -9.97
CA ALA A 44 13.58 -2.44 -10.80
C ALA A 44 15.11 -2.44 -10.89
#